data_AF-A0A6T7KCS2-F1
#
_entry.id   AF-A0A6T7KCS2-F1
#
_cell.length_a   1.000
_cell.length_b   1.000
_cell.length_c   1.000
_cell.angle_alpha   90.00
_cell.angle_beta   90.00
_cell.angle_gamma   90.00
#
_symmetry.space_group_name_H-M   'P 1'
#
loop_
_entity.id
_entity.type
_entity.pdbx_description
1 polymer ?
#
loop_
_entity_poly.entity_id
_entity_poly.type
_entity_poly.pdbx_seq_one_letter_code
_entity_poly.pdbx_strand_id
1 'polypeptide(L)'
;WLRGPFGAAVGFVAPSLRGITPSLVGFRSHADMWALDPSRLELPADASRWEYGSLHFGAALGLAEAIEELNAWPAGAEGVWRHSRALADLIIHGALDLGLEIISPMAEAERSAIVALRLPENVCAAQTAKALLEQHGLLVSSRAGMLRVSPHVENSADDVDRLLAALGELFSETRQPACAAVTCTTKPTPFSADSNGQFLPVMPMPRMGTWAYEA
;
A
#
# COMPACT_ATOMS: atom_id res chain seq x y z
N TRP A 1 0.47 7.04 -2.93
CA TRP A 1 -0.68 7.91 -3.26
C TRP A 1 -0.33 9.37 -3.02
N LEU A 2 -0.19 9.86 -1.78
CA LEU A 2 0.17 11.29 -1.53
C LEU A 2 1.61 11.69 -1.86
N ARG A 3 2.43 10.78 -2.39
CA ARG A 3 3.86 10.93 -2.75
C ARG A 3 4.82 11.50 -1.70
N GLY A 4 4.36 11.81 -0.50
CA GLY A 4 5.24 12.26 0.58
C GLY A 4 6.18 11.17 1.11
N PRO A 5 7.22 11.56 1.85
CA PRO A 5 8.15 10.64 2.49
C PRO A 5 7.48 9.84 3.61
N PHE A 6 8.10 8.73 4.00
CA PHE A 6 7.70 8.01 5.21
C PHE A 6 7.93 8.87 6.47
N GLY A 7 7.06 8.71 7.47
CA GLY A 7 7.21 9.38 8.77
C GLY A 7 6.33 10.62 8.98
N ALA A 8 5.50 10.99 8.00
CA ALA A 8 4.45 11.99 8.15
C ALA A 8 3.09 11.47 7.68
N ALA A 9 2.03 11.92 8.34
CA ALA A 9 0.65 11.61 8.00
C ALA A 9 -0.25 12.79 8.35
N VAL A 10 -1.40 12.89 7.70
CA VAL A 10 -2.43 13.89 7.99
C VAL A 10 -3.58 13.21 8.73
N GLY A 11 -4.02 13.83 9.82
CA GLY A 11 -5.23 13.43 10.54
C GLY A 11 -6.30 14.51 10.43
N PHE A 12 -7.55 14.11 10.16
CA PHE A 12 -8.71 14.99 10.22
C PHE A 12 -9.57 14.62 11.43
N VAL A 13 -9.90 15.62 12.25
CA VAL A 13 -10.84 15.48 13.37
C VAL A 13 -12.03 16.41 13.15
N ALA A 14 -13.20 15.78 12.97
CA ALA A 14 -14.45 16.49 12.80
C ALA A 14 -14.72 17.43 14.00
N PRO A 15 -15.28 18.64 13.78
CA PRO A 15 -15.56 19.59 14.87
C PRO A 15 -16.32 19.01 16.06
N SER A 16 -17.30 18.12 15.81
CA SER A 16 -18.10 17.45 16.84
C SER A 16 -17.29 16.49 17.73
N LEU A 17 -16.12 16.03 17.27
CA LEU A 17 -15.27 15.08 18.00
C LEU A 17 -14.12 15.76 18.76
N ARG A 18 -13.93 17.08 18.59
CA ARG A 18 -12.80 17.81 19.19
C ARG A 18 -12.86 17.90 20.72
N GLY A 19 -14.03 17.65 21.31
CA GLY A 19 -14.19 17.55 22.77
C GLY A 19 -13.60 16.28 23.39
N ILE A 20 -13.22 15.28 22.58
CA ILE A 20 -12.65 14.02 23.07
C ILE A 20 -11.24 14.26 23.60
N THR A 21 -10.93 13.61 24.73
CA THR A 21 -9.58 13.55 25.29
C THR A 21 -8.77 12.46 24.58
N PRO A 22 -7.61 12.77 23.98
CA PRO A 22 -6.73 11.79 23.35
C PRO A 22 -6.24 10.73 24.36
N SER A 23 -6.07 9.49 23.89
CA SER A 23 -5.48 8.41 24.71
C SER A 23 -3.99 8.59 24.96
N LEU A 24 -3.30 9.25 24.03
CA LEU A 24 -1.89 9.63 24.14
C LEU A 24 -1.80 11.15 24.18
N VAL A 25 -1.18 11.66 25.24
CA VAL A 25 -0.91 13.08 25.42
C VAL A 25 0.57 13.26 25.76
N GLY A 26 1.12 14.38 25.33
CA GLY A 26 2.47 14.80 25.68
C GLY A 26 2.60 16.31 25.59
N PHE A 27 3.84 16.82 25.60
CA PHE A 27 4.05 18.28 25.73
C PHE A 27 3.38 19.11 24.64
N ARG A 28 3.29 18.58 23.41
CA ARG A 28 2.61 19.25 22.28
C ARG A 28 1.09 19.16 22.31
N SER A 29 0.53 18.28 23.14
CA SER A 29 -0.91 18.20 23.35
C SER A 29 -1.42 19.33 24.25
N HIS A 30 -0.53 20.16 24.81
CA HIS A 30 -0.87 21.29 25.66
C HIS A 30 -1.07 22.57 24.83
N ALA A 31 -2.09 23.37 25.15
CA ALA A 31 -2.40 24.63 24.49
C ALA A 31 -1.23 25.64 24.53
N ASP A 32 -0.47 25.57 25.62
CA ASP A 32 0.80 26.27 25.79
C ASP A 32 1.92 25.25 26.04
N MET A 33 2.50 24.73 24.95
CA MET A 33 3.52 23.66 25.01
C MET A 33 4.87 24.10 25.59
N TRP A 34 5.10 25.41 25.79
CA TRP A 34 6.41 25.95 26.15
C TRP A 34 6.55 26.36 27.62
N ALA A 35 5.47 26.63 28.35
CA ALA A 35 5.57 26.87 29.79
C ALA A 35 5.66 25.55 30.58
N LEU A 36 6.73 24.79 30.35
CA LEU A 36 7.07 23.46 30.87
C LEU A 36 6.68 23.22 32.36
N ASP A 37 5.41 22.89 32.60
CA ASP A 37 4.83 22.71 33.93
C ASP A 37 4.07 21.37 33.97
N PRO A 38 4.50 20.41 34.81
CA PRO A 38 3.90 19.09 34.88
C PRO A 38 2.55 19.06 35.64
N SER A 39 2.13 20.16 36.28
CA SER A 39 0.91 20.21 37.09
C SER A 39 -0.36 20.53 36.29
N ARG A 40 -0.23 20.82 34.98
CA ARG A 40 -1.33 21.25 34.11
C ARG A 40 -1.46 20.39 32.85
N LEU A 41 -2.70 20.28 32.36
CA LEU A 41 -3.02 19.72 31.05
C LEU A 41 -4.22 20.43 30.45
N GLU A 42 -3.97 21.52 29.73
CA GLU A 42 -4.98 22.26 28.99
C GLU A 42 -4.91 21.86 27.51
N LEU A 43 -5.90 21.10 27.04
CA LEU A 43 -5.92 20.63 25.65
C LEU A 43 -6.41 21.73 24.69
N PRO A 44 -5.75 21.95 23.54
CA PRO A 44 -6.23 22.84 22.47
C PRO A 44 -7.65 22.50 22.03
N ALA A 45 -8.47 23.49 21.67
CA ALA A 45 -9.84 23.25 21.19
C ALA A 45 -9.91 22.61 19.79
N ASP A 46 -8.79 22.54 19.07
CA ASP A 46 -8.69 22.00 17.72
C ASP A 46 -8.02 20.60 17.70
N ALA A 47 -7.69 20.12 16.50
CA ALA A 47 -7.10 18.80 16.30
C ALA A 47 -5.65 18.68 16.79
N SER A 48 -4.95 19.80 17.08
CA SER A 48 -3.55 19.75 17.54
C SER A 48 -3.38 19.05 18.89
N ARG A 49 -4.45 18.88 19.68
CA ARG A 49 -4.42 18.11 20.94
C ARG A 49 -3.95 16.65 20.74
N TRP A 50 -4.13 16.07 19.55
CA TRP A 50 -3.67 14.72 19.23
C TRP A 50 -2.18 14.65 18.83
N GLU A 51 -1.49 15.78 18.71
CA GLU A 51 -0.04 15.82 18.51
C GLU A 51 0.67 15.75 19.87
N TYR A 52 1.14 14.57 20.27
CA TYR A 52 1.69 14.39 21.62
C TYR A 52 3.19 14.67 21.74
N GLY A 53 3.95 14.51 20.66
CA GLY A 53 5.41 14.54 20.69
C GLY A 53 6.01 15.22 19.47
N SER A 54 7.33 15.45 19.53
CA SER A 54 8.09 16.14 18.47
C SER A 54 7.78 15.57 17.09
N LEU A 55 7.44 16.45 16.16
CA LEU A 55 7.13 16.08 14.79
C LEU A 55 8.41 15.77 14.01
N HIS A 56 8.28 14.89 13.02
CA HIS A 56 9.32 14.72 12.01
C HIS A 56 9.26 15.85 10.99
N PHE A 57 9.81 17.03 11.34
CA PHE A 57 9.68 18.26 10.54
C PHE A 57 10.03 18.09 9.06
N GLY A 58 11.14 17.40 8.74
CA GLY A 58 11.53 17.16 7.35
C GLY A 58 10.52 16.32 6.56
N ALA A 59 9.90 15.32 7.19
CA ALA A 59 8.89 14.48 6.55
C ALA A 59 7.57 15.25 6.38
N ALA A 60 7.22 16.11 7.35
CA ALA A 60 6.04 16.97 7.26
C ALA A 60 6.17 17.98 6.10
N LEU A 61 7.33 18.62 5.96
CA LEU A 61 7.61 19.52 4.84
C LEU A 61 7.61 18.79 3.50
N GLY A 62 8.25 17.62 3.42
CA GLY A 62 8.24 16.80 2.21
C GLY A 62 6.83 16.32 1.81
N LEU A 63 5.98 16.00 2.79
CA LEU A 63 4.58 15.65 2.53
C LEU A 63 3.78 16.87 2.05
N ALA A 64 4.02 18.05 2.62
CA ALA A 64 3.37 19.28 2.18
C ALA A 64 3.68 19.58 0.71
N GLU A 65 4.95 19.53 0.31
CA GLU A 65 5.34 19.76 -1.08
C GLU A 65 4.79 18.70 -2.05
N ALA A 66 4.76 17.43 -1.63
CA ALA A 66 4.16 16.36 -2.43
C ALA A 66 2.66 16.57 -2.65
N ILE A 67 1.95 17.15 -1.68
CA ILE A 67 0.53 17.52 -1.83
C ILE A 67 0.39 18.70 -2.80
N GLU A 68 1.26 19.71 -2.72
CA GLU A 68 1.26 20.83 -3.67
C GLU A 68 1.57 20.38 -5.10
N GLU A 69 2.48 19.42 -5.30
CA GLU A 69 2.74 18.80 -6.60
C GLU A 69 1.47 18.14 -7.18
N LEU A 70 0.72 17.41 -6.36
CA LEU A 70 -0.55 16.80 -6.79
C LEU A 70 -1.64 17.84 -7.08
N ASN A 71 -1.66 18.95 -6.33
CA ASN A 71 -2.59 20.06 -6.59
C ASN A 71 -2.23 20.84 -7.86
N ALA A 72 -0.94 20.88 -8.22
CA ALA A 72 -0.45 21.50 -9.46
C ALA A 72 -0.67 20.66 -10.72
N TRP A 73 -1.05 19.38 -10.58
CA TRP A 73 -1.44 18.53 -11.71
C TRP A 73 -2.62 19.17 -12.48
N PRO A 74 -2.79 18.93 -13.79
CA PRO A 74 -3.94 19.44 -14.52
C PRO A 74 -5.26 19.04 -13.85
N ALA A 75 -6.10 20.02 -13.49
CA ALA A 75 -7.32 19.85 -12.69
C ALA A 75 -7.11 19.32 -11.25
N GLY A 76 -5.90 19.45 -10.70
CA GLY A 76 -5.52 19.07 -9.34
C GLY A 76 -5.83 17.61 -9.02
N ALA A 77 -6.24 17.36 -7.77
CA ALA A 77 -6.59 16.03 -7.28
C ALA A 77 -7.66 15.30 -8.11
N GLU A 78 -8.60 16.03 -8.72
CA GLU A 78 -9.62 15.45 -9.60
C GLU A 78 -8.99 14.94 -10.91
N GLY A 79 -8.03 15.66 -11.48
CA GLY A 79 -7.28 15.20 -12.64
C GLY A 79 -6.43 13.97 -12.35
N VAL A 80 -5.79 13.93 -11.17
CA VAL A 80 -5.06 12.75 -10.69
C VAL A 80 -5.98 11.53 -10.58
N TRP A 81 -7.18 11.72 -10.02
CA TRP A 81 -8.18 10.67 -9.89
C TRP A 81 -8.63 10.15 -11.26
N ARG A 82 -9.00 11.04 -12.19
CA ARG A 82 -9.42 10.66 -13.55
C ARG A 82 -8.33 9.92 -14.32
N HIS A 83 -7.10 10.40 -14.25
CA HIS A 83 -5.95 9.76 -14.92
C HIS A 83 -5.72 8.34 -14.38
N SER A 84 -5.57 8.21 -13.07
CA SER A 84 -5.33 6.91 -12.43
C SER A 84 -6.49 5.94 -12.66
N ARG A 85 -7.72 6.45 -12.72
CA ARG A 85 -8.92 5.66 -13.02
C ARG A 85 -8.95 5.18 -14.47
N ALA A 86 -8.63 6.04 -15.43
CA ALA A 86 -8.55 5.66 -16.84
C ALA A 86 -7.50 4.56 -17.07
N LEU A 87 -6.35 4.63 -16.39
CA LEU A 87 -5.35 3.55 -16.44
C LEU A 87 -5.88 2.24 -15.83
N ALA A 88 -6.62 2.32 -14.72
CA ALA A 88 -7.27 1.17 -14.12
C ALA A 88 -8.32 0.53 -15.06
N ASP A 89 -9.06 1.34 -15.83
CA ASP A 89 -9.97 0.85 -16.88
C ASP A 89 -9.22 0.06 -17.96
N LEU A 90 -8.09 0.59 -18.43
CA LEU A 90 -7.25 -0.11 -19.43
C LEU A 90 -6.72 -1.44 -18.88
N ILE A 91 -6.23 -1.46 -17.64
CA ILE A 91 -5.78 -2.69 -16.98
C ILE A 91 -6.91 -3.71 -16.88
N ILE A 92 -8.11 -3.27 -16.49
CA ILE A 92 -9.27 -4.16 -16.35
C ILE A 92 -9.64 -4.77 -17.69
N HIS A 93 -9.81 -3.96 -18.74
CA HIS A 93 -10.18 -4.46 -20.06
C HIS A 93 -9.14 -5.45 -20.59
N GLY A 94 -7.85 -5.09 -20.56
CA GLY A 94 -6.79 -5.98 -21.02
C GLY A 94 -6.65 -7.25 -20.18
N ALA A 95 -6.88 -7.17 -18.87
CA ALA A 95 -6.87 -8.36 -18.01
C ALA A 95 -8.02 -9.32 -18.32
N LEU A 96 -9.22 -8.79 -18.61
CA LEU A 96 -10.36 -9.60 -19.06
C LEU A 96 -10.06 -10.29 -20.41
N ASP A 97 -9.43 -9.58 -21.35
CA ASP A 97 -9.01 -10.15 -22.64
C ASP A 97 -7.98 -11.28 -22.48
N LEU A 98 -7.13 -11.19 -21.45
CA LEU A 98 -6.21 -12.27 -21.05
C LEU A 98 -6.88 -13.42 -20.28
N GLY A 99 -8.19 -13.33 -20.03
CA GLY A 99 -8.95 -14.33 -19.28
C GLY A 99 -8.68 -14.32 -17.77
N LEU A 100 -8.19 -13.20 -17.23
CA LEU A 100 -8.02 -13.00 -15.79
C LEU A 100 -9.33 -12.59 -15.13
N GLU A 101 -9.50 -12.98 -13.88
CA GLU A 101 -10.66 -12.55 -13.08
C GLU A 101 -10.32 -11.27 -12.32
N ILE A 102 -11.24 -10.29 -12.37
CA ILE A 102 -11.13 -9.03 -11.63
C ILE A 102 -11.79 -9.20 -10.25
N ILE A 103 -11.01 -9.07 -9.18
CA ILE A 103 -11.50 -9.20 -7.81
C ILE A 103 -11.91 -7.86 -7.21
N SER A 104 -11.33 -6.76 -7.71
CA SER A 104 -11.74 -5.42 -7.29
C SER A 104 -13.24 -5.20 -7.56
N PRO A 105 -13.96 -4.46 -6.69
CA PRO A 105 -15.35 -4.07 -6.94
C PRO A 105 -15.47 -3.37 -8.29
N MET A 106 -16.50 -3.71 -9.06
CA MET A 106 -16.76 -3.17 -10.40
C MET A 106 -17.87 -2.12 -10.45
N ALA A 107 -18.61 -1.94 -9.34
CA ALA A 107 -19.61 -0.88 -9.21
C ALA A 107 -18.92 0.49 -9.17
N GLU A 108 -19.37 1.42 -10.00
CA GLU A 108 -18.67 2.70 -10.22
C GLU A 108 -18.39 3.48 -8.91
N ALA A 109 -19.33 3.44 -7.96
CA ALA A 109 -19.22 4.09 -6.66
C ALA A 109 -18.20 3.46 -5.69
N GLU A 110 -17.81 2.20 -5.92
CA GLU A 110 -16.91 1.44 -5.04
C GLU A 110 -15.53 1.20 -5.67
N ARG A 111 -15.42 1.45 -6.97
CA ARG A 111 -14.20 1.22 -7.74
C ARG A 111 -13.09 2.21 -7.33
N SER A 112 -11.86 1.73 -7.30
CA SER A 112 -10.64 2.55 -7.12
C SER A 112 -9.71 2.48 -8.35
N ALA A 113 -8.56 3.16 -8.30
CA ALA A 113 -7.50 2.98 -9.29
C ALA A 113 -6.61 1.73 -9.02
N ILE A 114 -6.87 0.99 -7.93
CA ILE A 114 -6.16 -0.25 -7.61
C ILE A 114 -6.94 -1.43 -8.16
N VAL A 115 -6.28 -2.24 -8.98
CA VAL A 115 -6.86 -3.43 -9.59
C VAL A 115 -6.23 -4.67 -8.99
N ALA A 116 -7.04 -5.52 -8.37
CA ALA A 116 -6.66 -6.85 -7.91
C ALA A 116 -7.13 -7.89 -8.93
N LEU A 117 -6.19 -8.68 -9.43
CA LEU A 117 -6.38 -9.70 -10.45
C LEU A 117 -6.16 -11.08 -9.82
N ARG A 118 -7.11 -11.98 -10.00
CA ARG A 118 -6.89 -13.40 -9.74
C ARG A 118 -6.29 -14.03 -11.00
N LEU A 119 -5.13 -14.65 -10.78
CA LEU A 119 -4.44 -15.41 -11.82
C LEU A 119 -5.02 -16.83 -11.92
N PRO A 120 -4.79 -17.56 -13.02
CA PRO A 120 -5.22 -18.95 -13.15
C PRO A 120 -4.74 -19.82 -11.96
N GLU A 121 -5.48 -20.88 -11.61
CA GLU A 121 -5.24 -21.68 -10.39
C GLU A 121 -3.82 -22.24 -10.26
N ASN A 122 -3.15 -22.52 -11.38
CA ASN A 122 -1.80 -23.05 -11.45
C ASN A 122 -0.70 -21.97 -11.49
N VAL A 123 -1.06 -20.68 -11.38
CA VAL A 123 -0.14 -19.54 -11.46
C VAL A 123 -0.06 -18.83 -10.12
N CYS A 124 1.16 -18.74 -9.57
CA CYS A 124 1.40 -18.06 -8.31
C CYS A 124 1.62 -16.55 -8.52
N ALA A 125 0.74 -15.71 -7.98
CA ALA A 125 0.84 -14.26 -8.08
C ALA A 125 2.18 -13.68 -7.58
N ALA A 126 2.79 -14.29 -6.55
CA ALA A 126 4.09 -13.84 -6.06
C ALA A 126 5.23 -14.15 -7.05
N GLN A 127 5.18 -15.30 -7.71
CA GLN A 127 6.14 -15.67 -8.76
C GLN A 127 5.95 -14.81 -10.01
N THR A 128 4.69 -14.57 -10.41
CA THR A 128 4.38 -13.65 -11.52
C THR A 128 4.87 -12.24 -11.25
N ALA A 129 4.62 -11.69 -10.06
CA ALA A 129 5.12 -10.36 -9.68
C ALA A 129 6.65 -10.27 -9.72
N LYS A 130 7.34 -11.34 -9.28
CA LYS A 130 8.79 -11.44 -9.35
C LYS A 130 9.28 -11.49 -10.81
N ALA A 131 8.66 -12.32 -11.66
CA ALA A 131 9.03 -12.45 -13.06
C ALA A 131 8.81 -11.13 -13.83
N LEU A 132 7.69 -10.45 -13.60
CA LEU A 132 7.42 -9.11 -14.16
C LEU A 132 8.53 -8.12 -13.82
N LEU A 133 9.01 -8.12 -12.58
CA LEU A 133 10.11 -7.25 -12.17
C LEU A 133 11.43 -7.65 -12.82
N GLU A 134 11.81 -8.93 -12.75
CA GLU A 134 13.13 -9.41 -13.19
C GLU A 134 13.28 -9.40 -14.72
N GLN A 135 12.21 -9.71 -15.47
CA GLN A 135 12.26 -9.87 -16.92
C GLN A 135 11.81 -8.62 -17.67
N HIS A 136 10.89 -7.82 -17.10
CA HIS A 136 10.28 -6.68 -17.79
C HIS A 136 10.48 -5.34 -17.07
N GLY A 137 11.07 -5.34 -15.87
CA GLY A 137 11.24 -4.14 -15.06
C GLY A 137 9.93 -3.57 -14.52
N LEU A 138 8.88 -4.40 -14.41
CA LEU A 138 7.54 -3.98 -14.00
C LEU A 138 7.29 -4.32 -12.53
N LEU A 139 7.14 -3.29 -11.70
CA LEU A 139 6.90 -3.46 -10.27
C LEU A 139 5.40 -3.55 -9.97
N VAL A 140 4.96 -4.73 -9.56
CA VAL A 140 3.61 -4.99 -9.02
C VAL A 140 3.71 -5.75 -7.70
N SER A 141 2.59 -5.87 -6.98
CA SER A 141 2.59 -6.54 -5.67
C SER A 141 1.69 -7.77 -5.66
N SER A 142 2.09 -8.81 -4.94
CA SER A 142 1.21 -9.93 -4.60
C SER A 142 0.61 -9.71 -3.21
N ARG A 143 -0.72 -9.79 -3.08
CA ARG A 143 -1.44 -9.61 -1.82
C ARG A 143 -2.57 -10.62 -1.73
N ALA A 144 -2.59 -11.40 -0.64
CA ALA A 144 -3.60 -12.45 -0.41
C ALA A 144 -3.79 -13.40 -1.61
N GLY A 145 -2.69 -13.77 -2.27
CA GLY A 145 -2.69 -14.67 -3.43
C GLY A 145 -3.11 -14.02 -4.76
N MET A 146 -3.41 -12.72 -4.79
CA MET A 146 -3.80 -11.99 -5.99
C MET A 146 -2.68 -11.07 -6.46
N LEU A 147 -2.63 -10.81 -7.76
CA LEU A 147 -1.75 -9.80 -8.34
C LEU A 147 -2.42 -8.43 -8.23
N ARG A 148 -1.77 -7.46 -7.59
CA ARG A 148 -2.28 -6.12 -7.36
C ARG A 148 -1.47 -5.10 -8.15
N VAL A 149 -2.17 -4.42 -9.06
CA VAL A 149 -1.67 -3.34 -9.90
C VAL A 149 -2.24 -2.02 -9.38
N SER A 150 -1.43 -0.96 -9.34
CA SER A 150 -1.78 0.30 -8.69
C SER A 150 -1.19 1.48 -9.45
N PRO A 151 -1.69 1.78 -10.67
CA PRO A 151 -1.21 2.91 -11.45
C PRO A 151 -1.47 4.24 -10.75
N HIS A 152 -0.63 5.22 -11.04
CA HIS A 152 -0.72 6.59 -10.53
C HIS A 152 -0.26 7.61 -11.60
N VAL A 153 -0.04 8.87 -11.23
CA VAL A 153 0.25 9.98 -12.16
C VAL A 153 1.50 9.78 -13.02
N GLU A 154 2.44 8.98 -12.53
CA GLU A 154 3.70 8.68 -13.22
C GLU A 154 3.53 7.62 -14.31
N ASN A 155 2.41 6.90 -14.29
CA ASN A 155 2.13 5.85 -15.26
C ASN A 155 1.39 6.38 -16.47
N SER A 156 1.57 5.68 -17.59
CA SER A 156 0.95 5.97 -18.88
C SER A 156 0.17 4.77 -19.41
N ALA A 157 -0.59 4.98 -20.50
CA ALA A 157 -1.24 3.87 -21.21
C ALA A 157 -0.20 2.88 -21.75
N ASP A 158 0.94 3.36 -22.24
CA ASP A 158 2.04 2.51 -22.72
C ASP A 158 2.59 1.60 -21.61
N ASP A 159 2.64 2.06 -20.35
CA ASP A 159 3.03 1.21 -19.22
C ASP A 159 2.01 0.10 -18.96
N VAL A 160 0.72 0.40 -19.14
CA VAL A 160 -0.36 -0.60 -19.04
C VAL A 160 -0.24 -1.62 -20.18
N ASP A 161 0.01 -1.17 -21.41
CA ASP A 161 0.19 -2.06 -22.55
C ASP A 161 1.40 -2.99 -22.36
N ARG A 162 2.52 -2.44 -21.87
CA ARG A 162 3.71 -3.24 -21.52
C ARG A 162 3.41 -4.28 -20.45
N LEU A 163 2.62 -3.91 -19.43
CA LEU A 163 2.19 -4.85 -18.40
C LEU A 163 1.33 -5.99 -18.95
N LEU A 164 0.33 -5.65 -19.77
CA LEU A 164 -0.58 -6.64 -20.35
C LEU A 164 0.14 -7.58 -21.32
N ALA A 165 1.05 -7.05 -22.15
CA ALA A 165 1.89 -7.86 -23.03
C ALA A 165 2.75 -8.85 -22.23
N ALA A 166 3.46 -8.37 -21.20
CA ALA A 166 4.29 -9.21 -20.35
C ALA A 166 3.48 -10.31 -19.63
N LEU A 167 2.28 -9.99 -19.14
CA LEU A 167 1.38 -10.98 -18.56
C LEU A 167 0.95 -12.04 -19.60
N GLY A 168 0.63 -11.61 -20.82
CA GLY A 168 0.31 -12.52 -21.92
C GLY A 168 1.46 -13.47 -22.27
N GLU A 169 2.68 -12.95 -22.35
CA GLU A 169 3.90 -13.74 -22.58
C GLU A 169 4.08 -14.80 -21.49
N LEU A 170 4.07 -14.40 -20.22
CA LEU A 170 4.23 -15.30 -19.07
C LEU A 170 3.17 -16.42 -19.04
N PHE A 171 1.92 -16.12 -19.39
CA PHE A 171 0.86 -17.14 -19.43
C PHE A 171 0.94 -18.04 -20.67
N SER A 172 1.51 -17.56 -21.77
CA SER A 172 1.75 -18.37 -22.96
C SER A 172 2.88 -19.37 -22.76
N GLU A 173 3.96 -18.97 -22.08
CA GLU A 173 5.08 -19.85 -21.70
C GLU A 173 4.63 -20.91 -20.69
N THR A 174 3.80 -20.53 -19.72
CA THR A 174 3.26 -21.47 -18.73
C THR A 174 2.27 -22.49 -19.34
N ARG A 175 1.71 -22.20 -20.52
CA ARG A 175 0.84 -23.12 -21.28
C ARG A 175 1.61 -24.09 -22.18
N GLN A 176 2.92 -23.94 -22.35
CA GLN A 176 3.73 -25.00 -22.98
C GLN A 176 3.92 -26.15 -21.98
N PRO A 177 3.73 -27.43 -22.37
CA PRO A 177 3.87 -28.54 -21.45
C PRO A 177 5.35 -28.79 -21.18
N ALA A 178 5.92 -28.07 -20.21
CA ALA A 178 7.27 -28.30 -19.72
C ALA A 178 7.27 -28.44 -18.20
N CYS A 179 7.28 -29.71 -17.78
CA CYS A 179 7.93 -30.23 -16.58
C CYS A 179 7.67 -29.61 -15.18
N ALA A 180 7.13 -30.49 -14.33
CA ALA A 180 7.28 -30.56 -12.88
C ALA A 180 6.56 -29.49 -12.05
N ALA A 181 5.51 -29.98 -11.37
CA ALA A 181 4.85 -29.33 -10.26
C ALA A 181 5.87 -28.81 -9.23
N VAL A 182 6.05 -27.49 -9.19
CA VAL A 182 6.43 -26.83 -7.95
C VAL A 182 5.17 -26.81 -7.10
N THR A 183 5.01 -27.83 -6.25
CA THR A 183 4.01 -27.80 -5.19
C THR A 183 4.28 -26.57 -4.33
N CYS A 184 3.49 -25.52 -4.52
CA CYS A 184 3.43 -24.39 -3.61
C CYS A 184 2.78 -24.89 -2.31
N THR A 185 3.59 -25.46 -1.42
CA THR A 185 3.14 -25.81 -0.08
C THR A 185 3.18 -24.54 0.77
N THR A 186 2.16 -23.69 0.67
CA THR A 186 1.76 -22.93 1.85
C THR A 186 1.07 -23.92 2.79
N LYS A 187 1.86 -24.65 3.58
CA LYS A 187 1.31 -25.35 4.76
C LYS A 187 0.71 -24.25 5.65
N PRO A 188 -0.59 -24.30 6.01
CA PRO A 188 -1.03 -23.57 7.19
C PRO A 188 -0.31 -24.21 8.38
N THR A 189 0.40 -23.44 9.17
CA THR A 189 0.90 -23.88 10.47
C THR A 189 -0.30 -24.28 11.33
N PRO A 190 -0.47 -25.56 11.72
CA PRO A 190 -1.42 -25.87 12.76
C PRO A 190 -0.79 -25.45 14.09
N PHE A 191 -1.51 -24.65 14.88
CA PHE A 191 -1.25 -24.56 16.31
C PHE A 191 -1.39 -25.98 16.89
N SER A 192 -0.28 -26.58 17.33
CA SER A 192 -0.30 -27.77 18.19
C SER A 192 0.11 -27.36 19.60
N ALA A 193 -0.81 -27.50 20.56
CA ALA A 193 -0.49 -27.49 21.97
C ALA A 193 0.07 -28.86 22.39
N ASP A 194 1.06 -28.87 23.28
CA ASP A 194 1.49 -30.11 23.93
C ASP A 194 0.52 -30.50 25.08
N SER A 195 0.64 -31.73 25.58
CA SER A 195 -0.28 -32.31 26.55
C SER A 195 -0.22 -31.68 27.96
N ASN A 196 0.56 -30.61 28.17
CA ASN A 196 0.71 -29.93 29.47
C ASN A 196 0.43 -28.41 29.42
N GLY A 197 0.00 -27.85 28.29
CA GLY A 197 -0.63 -26.51 28.25
C GLY A 197 0.27 -25.32 28.64
N GLN A 198 1.59 -25.41 28.44
CA GLN A 198 2.50 -24.27 28.68
C GLN A 198 3.04 -23.69 27.37
N PHE A 199 2.86 -22.37 27.19
CA PHE A 199 3.48 -21.60 26.12
C PHE A 199 4.85 -21.08 26.56
N LEU A 200 5.92 -21.40 25.81
CA LEU A 200 7.23 -20.77 25.93
C LEU A 200 7.59 -20.04 24.63
N PRO A 201 8.17 -18.83 24.68
CA PRO A 201 8.61 -18.13 23.49
C PRO A 201 9.95 -18.71 23.02
N VAL A 202 9.97 -19.26 21.81
CA VAL A 202 11.22 -19.59 21.12
C VAL A 202 11.39 -18.59 19.98
N MET A 203 12.18 -17.54 20.24
CA MET A 203 12.82 -16.78 19.16
C MET A 203 13.87 -17.66 18.49
N PRO A 204 13.97 -17.58 17.16
CA PRO A 204 15.25 -17.42 16.52
C PRO A 204 15.25 -16.10 15.73
N MET A 205 16.17 -15.19 16.07
CA MET A 205 16.53 -14.07 15.22
C MET A 205 17.21 -14.58 13.95
N PRO A 206 16.73 -14.25 12.74
CA PRO A 206 17.57 -14.21 11.56
C PRO A 206 18.29 -12.86 11.52
N ARG A 207 19.60 -12.90 11.23
CA ARG A 207 20.45 -11.73 11.00
C ARG A 207 19.78 -10.76 10.03
N MET A 208 19.57 -9.51 10.47
CA MET A 208 19.24 -8.39 9.58
C MET A 208 20.42 -8.16 8.62
N GLY A 209 20.25 -8.55 7.37
CA GLY A 209 21.00 -7.98 6.26
C GLY A 209 20.41 -6.62 5.95
N THR A 210 21.15 -5.57 6.26
CA THR A 210 20.94 -4.21 5.77
C THR A 210 20.96 -4.21 4.25
N TRP A 211 19.82 -3.95 3.62
CA TRP A 211 19.74 -3.45 2.25
C TRP A 211 19.07 -2.09 2.33
N ALA A 212 19.91 -1.07 2.44
CA ALA A 212 19.53 0.30 2.18
C ALA A 212 19.19 0.40 0.68
N TYR A 213 18.03 0.98 0.38
CA TYR A 213 17.73 1.52 -0.94
C TYR A 213 18.51 2.84 -1.07
N GLU A 214 19.55 2.84 -1.91
CA GLU A 214 20.19 4.04 -2.45
C GLU A 214 20.00 4.03 -3.96
N ALA A 215 19.18 4.99 -4.44
CA ALA A 215 19.26 5.76 -5.69
C ALA A 215 17.86 6.29 -6.02
#